data_AF-A0A8E4W506-F1
#
_entry.id   AF-A0A8E4W506-F1
#
_cell.length_a   1.000
_cell.length_b   1.000
_cell.length_c   1.000
_cell.angle_alpha   90.00
_cell.angle_beta   90.00
_cell.angle_gamma   90.00
#
_symmetry.space_group_name_H-M   'P 1'
#
loop_
_entity.id
_entity.type
_entity.pdbx_description
1 polymer ?
#
loop_
_entity_poly.entity_id
_entity_poly.type
_entity_poly.pdbx_seq_one_letter_code
_entity_poly.pdbx_strand_id
1 'polypeptide(L)' 'MASAPADTPCPSCSGAAKRRIGSPALGAGSSPGMRAQDATRATADRPDVVQSLPASRRRAPVTTNPLHRKLPRP' A
#
# COMPACT_ATOMS: atom_id res chain seq x y z
N MET A 1 11.05 10.07 -19.40
CA MET A 1 9.68 9.63 -19.72
C MET A 1 9.69 9.11 -21.14
N ALA A 2 9.31 7.84 -21.37
CA ALA A 2 9.27 7.26 -22.72
C ALA A 2 7.84 7.34 -23.27
N SER A 3 7.69 7.81 -24.51
CA SER A 3 6.41 7.78 -25.22
C SER A 3 6.26 6.43 -25.92
N ALA A 4 5.13 5.76 -25.70
CA ALA A 4 4.82 4.54 -26.43
C ALA A 4 4.30 4.89 -27.85
N PRO A 5 4.71 4.15 -28.90
CA PRO A 5 4.25 4.39 -30.27
C PRO A 5 2.75 4.08 -30.44
N ALA A 6 2.15 4.64 -31.49
CA ALA A 6 0.74 4.43 -31.84
C ALA A 6 0.48 3.05 -32.48
N ASP A 7 1.51 2.51 -33.10
CA ASP A 7 1.51 1.26 -33.85
C ASP A 7 2.84 0.51 -33.66
N THR A 8 2.76 -0.81 -33.68
CA THR A 8 3.92 -1.71 -33.62
C THR A 8 3.73 -2.87 -34.60
N PRO A 9 4.80 -3.51 -35.08
CA PRO A 9 4.67 -4.69 -35.93
C PRO A 9 4.07 -5.85 -35.13
N CYS A 10 3.09 -6.52 -35.72
CA CYS A 10 2.45 -7.69 -35.11
C CYS A 10 3.46 -8.85 -35.05
N PRO A 11 3.69 -9.48 -33.89
CA PRO A 11 4.66 -10.57 -33.77
C PRO A 11 4.23 -11.85 -34.50
N SER A 12 2.96 -11.99 -34.89
CA SER A 12 2.46 -13.16 -35.61
C SER A 12 2.37 -12.99 -37.13
N CYS A 13 2.02 -11.79 -37.62
CA CYS A 13 1.76 -11.56 -39.05
C CYS A 13 2.48 -10.34 -39.65
N SER A 14 3.37 -9.69 -38.89
CA SER A 14 4.14 -8.49 -39.24
C SER A 14 3.35 -7.25 -39.71
N GLY A 15 2.02 -7.32 -39.78
CA GLY A 15 1.16 -6.17 -40.06
C GLY A 15 1.16 -5.11 -38.94
N ALA A 16 0.65 -3.92 -39.25
CA ALA A 16 0.56 -2.82 -38.28
C ALA A 16 -0.48 -3.09 -37.19
N ALA A 17 -0.04 -3.35 -35.97
CA ALA A 17 -0.90 -3.50 -34.80
C ALA A 17 -1.11 -2.14 -34.12
N LYS A 18 -2.34 -1.62 -34.19
CA LYS A 18 -2.69 -0.34 -33.54
C LYS A 18 -2.83 -0.51 -32.03
N ARG A 19 -2.34 0.47 -31.28
CA ARG A 19 -2.56 0.54 -29.84
C ARG A 19 -4.05 0.65 -29.52
N ARG A 20 -4.56 -0.30 -28.74
CA ARG A 20 -5.89 -0.26 -28.15
C ARG A 20 -5.75 0.16 -26.70
N ILE A 21 -6.42 1.24 -26.30
CA ILE A 21 -6.58 1.55 -24.88
C ILE A 21 -7.73 0.68 -24.38
N GLY A 22 -7.42 -0.27 -23.51
CA GLY A 22 -8.43 -1.12 -22.87
C GLY A 22 -9.35 -0.30 -21.97
N SER A 23 -10.46 -0.91 -21.52
CA SER A 23 -11.34 -0.27 -20.55
C SER A 23 -10.54 0.19 -19.35
N PRO A 24 -10.71 1.45 -18.88
CA PRO A 24 -10.11 1.87 -17.63
C PRO A 24 -10.52 0.88 -16.53
N ALA A 25 -9.64 0.66 -15.55
CA ALA A 25 -9.90 -0.25 -14.43
C ALA A 25 -10.95 0.37 -13.49
N LEU A 26 -12.20 0.46 -13.97
CA LEU A 26 -13.36 0.97 -13.24
C LEU A 26 -13.52 0.09 -11.99
N GLY A 27 -13.37 0.69 -10.81
CA GLY A 27 -13.38 0.00 -9.52
C GLY A 27 -12.01 -0.13 -8.83
N ALA A 28 -10.90 0.07 -9.53
CA ALA A 28 -9.56 0.05 -8.91
C ALA A 28 -9.32 1.23 -7.95
N GLY A 29 -10.08 2.33 -8.11
CA GLY A 29 -9.96 3.53 -7.28
C GLY A 29 -10.23 3.27 -5.78
N SER A 30 -11.06 2.28 -5.44
CA SER A 30 -11.29 1.86 -4.05
C SER A 30 -10.44 0.66 -3.63
N SER A 31 -9.41 0.28 -4.40
CA SER A 31 -8.51 -0.78 -3.99
C SER A 31 -7.77 -0.40 -2.70
N PRO A 32 -7.35 -1.39 -1.87
CA PRO A 32 -6.53 -1.11 -0.70
C PRO A 32 -5.23 -0.35 -1.05
N GLY A 33 -4.62 -0.66 -2.21
CA GLY A 33 -3.41 0.01 -2.69
C GLY A 33 -3.64 1.49 -2.99
N MET A 34 -4.70 1.83 -3.73
CA MET A 34 -5.05 3.23 -4.01
C MET A 34 -5.37 3.99 -2.72
N ARG A 35 -6.16 3.39 -1.83
CA ARG A 35 -6.49 4.01 -0.53
C ARG A 35 -5.25 4.30 0.32
N ALA A 36 -4.26 3.41 0.32
CA ALA A 36 -3.01 3.63 1.05
C ALA A 36 -2.21 4.81 0.47
N GLN A 37 -2.16 4.94 -0.87
CA GLN A 37 -1.49 6.06 -1.52
C GLN A 37 -2.19 7.39 -1.22
N ASP A 38 -3.52 7.44 -1.31
CA ASP A 38 -4.29 8.65 -1.01
C ASP A 38 -4.16 9.05 0.46
N ALA A 39 -4.20 8.09 1.39
CA ALA A 39 -3.97 8.34 2.81
C ALA A 39 -2.57 8.92 3.05
N THR A 40 -1.55 8.40 2.36
CA THR A 40 -0.17 8.89 2.46
C THR A 40 -0.04 10.31 1.92
N ARG A 41 -0.69 10.64 0.82
CA ARG A 41 -0.70 12.01 0.29
C ARG A 41 -1.39 12.97 1.26
N ALA A 42 -2.51 12.56 1.86
CA ALA A 42 -3.29 13.40 2.77
C ALA A 42 -2.52 13.83 4.03
N THR A 43 -1.53 13.06 4.48
CA THR A 43 -0.74 13.41 5.68
C THR A 43 0.13 14.64 5.52
N ALA A 44 0.43 15.06 4.28
CA ALA A 44 1.18 16.29 4.01
C ALA A 44 0.40 17.54 4.45
N ASP A 45 -0.91 17.55 4.20
CA ASP A 45 -1.79 18.69 4.52
C ASP A 45 -2.54 18.49 5.85
N ARG A 46 -2.87 17.24 6.18
CA ARG A 46 -3.69 16.85 7.34
C ARG A 46 -3.13 15.59 7.99
N PRO A 47 -2.00 15.68 8.73
CA PRO A 47 -1.47 14.54 9.44
C PRO A 47 -2.45 14.09 10.54
N ASP A 48 -2.71 12.79 10.61
CA ASP A 48 -3.49 12.19 11.71
C ASP A 48 -2.58 12.05 12.93
N VAL A 49 -2.73 12.96 13.88
CA VAL A 49 -1.98 12.97 15.13
C VAL A 49 -2.80 12.29 16.23
N VAL A 50 -2.15 11.49 17.06
CA VAL A 50 -2.82 10.77 18.15
C VAL A 50 -3.37 11.75 19.18
N GLN A 51 -4.69 11.94 19.20
CA GLN A 51 -5.39 12.84 20.13
C GLN A 51 -5.64 12.22 21.50
N SER A 52 -5.67 10.89 21.58
CA SER A 52 -5.92 10.17 22.83
C SER A 52 -5.35 8.76 22.77
N LEU A 53 -5.01 8.23 23.95
CA LEU A 53 -4.66 6.83 24.07
C LEU A 53 -5.88 5.95 23.70
N PRO A 54 -5.67 4.80 23.04
CA PRO A 54 -6.75 3.87 22.76
C PRO A 54 -7.43 3.43 24.07
N ALA A 55 -8.76 3.39 24.05
CA ALA A 55 -9.57 3.03 25.22
C ALA A 55 -9.27 1.61 25.75
N SER A 56 -8.84 0.71 24.87
CA SER A 56 -8.38 -0.64 25.23
C SER A 56 -6.86 -0.71 25.21
N ARG A 57 -6.25 -0.87 26.39
CA ARG A 57 -4.87 -1.31 26.49
C ARG A 57 -4.87 -2.83 26.53
N ARG A 58 -4.38 -3.47 25.47
CA ARG A 58 -4.05 -4.89 25.54
C ARG A 58 -2.85 -5.02 26.48
N ARG A 59 -3.07 -5.55 27.69
CA ARG A 59 -1.97 -5.80 28.63
C ARG A 59 -0.99 -6.76 27.96
N ALA A 60 0.30 -6.40 27.95
CA ALA A 60 1.34 -7.33 27.57
C ALA A 60 1.26 -8.55 28.50
N PRO A 61 1.35 -9.79 27.98
CA PRO A 61 1.31 -10.97 28.82
C PRO A 61 2.50 -10.96 29.78
N VAL A 62 2.21 -10.93 31.08
CA VAL A 62 3.23 -11.07 32.13
C VAL A 62 3.47 -12.56 32.34
N THR A 63 4.70 -12.97 32.11
CA THR A 63 5.17 -14.34 32.30
C THR A 63 5.63 -14.53 33.74
N THR A 64 5.12 -15.57 34.41
CA THR A 64 5.50 -15.95 35.78
C THR A 64 6.70 -16.90 35.82
N ASN A 65 7.39 -17.12 34.69
CA ASN A 65 8.56 -17.98 34.64
C ASN A 65 9.68 -17.45 35.55
N PRO A 66 10.11 -18.21 36.59
CA PRO A 66 11.14 -17.77 37.52
C PRO A 66 12.51 -17.55 36.87
N LEU A 67 12.77 -18.16 35.70
CA LEU A 67 14.02 -17.99 34.96
C LEU A 67 14.22 -16.55 34.45
N HIS A 68 13.14 -15.78 34.27
CA HIS A 68 13.23 -14.40 33.78
C HIS A 68 13.89 -13.45 34.79
N ARG A 69 14.03 -13.86 36.05
CA ARG A 69 14.78 -13.09 37.06
C ARG A 69 16.28 -13.00 36.76
N LYS A 70 16.79 -13.87 35.88
CA LYS A 70 18.20 -13.92 35.45
C LYS A 70 18.49 -13.07 34.21
N LEU A 71 17.46 -12.52 33.56
CA LEU A 71 17.65 -11.68 32.39
C LEU A 71 18.19 -10.29 32.79
N PRO A 72 19.02 -9.65 31.95
CA PRO A 72 19.41 -8.26 32.15
C PRO A 72 18.17 -7.38 32.22
N ARG A 73 18.13 -6.50 33.22
CA ARG A 73 17.02 -5.55 33.36
C ARG A 73 17.23 -4.42 32.34
N PRO A 74 16.19 -4.04 31.57
CA PRO A 74 16.23 -2.87 30.72
C PRO A 74 16.30 -1.58 31.55
#